data_AF-A0AB74EQ12-F1
#
_entry.id   AF-A0AB74EQ12-F1
#
_cell.length_a   1.000
_cell.length_b   1.000
_cell.length_c   1.000
_cell.angle_alpha   90.00
_cell.angle_beta   90.00
_cell.angle_gamma   90.00
#
_symmetry.space_group_name_H-M   'P 1'
#
loop_
_entity.id
_entity.type
_entity.pdbx_description
1 polymer ?
#
loop_
_entity_poly.entity_id
_entity_poly.type
_entity_poly.pdbx_seq_one_letter_code
_entity_poly.pdbx_strand_id
1 'polypeptide(L)'
;MKAATKELIDLLHGGDEFQMADLYTITLSGGRVLRHTGADMPVVWDGQAYGAHELVIKRGATRTAVGLEVDSNTLQISAAPDYRLEGLQWAEAALGGVLDGARVRIDRVFLMPDSAPSVR
;
A
#
# COMPACT_ATOMS: atom_id res chain seq x y z
N MET A 1 17.28 5.51 -12.74
CA MET A 1 16.64 6.24 -11.62
C MET A 1 15.14 6.15 -11.83
N LYS A 2 14.34 5.83 -10.81
CA LYS A 2 12.87 5.81 -10.97
C LYS A 2 12.39 7.25 -11.16
N ALA A 3 11.38 7.47 -12.00
CA ALA A 3 10.81 8.80 -12.17
C ALA A 3 10.16 9.26 -10.85
N ALA A 4 10.40 10.51 -10.47
CA ALA A 4 9.85 11.14 -9.29
C ALA A 4 9.31 12.53 -9.68
N THR A 5 8.29 13.01 -8.97
CA THR A 5 7.80 14.36 -9.17
C THR A 5 8.82 15.38 -8.67
N LYS A 6 8.76 16.61 -9.19
CA LYS A 6 9.68 17.68 -8.78
C LYS A 6 9.54 17.96 -7.28
N GLU A 7 8.32 17.96 -6.77
CA GLU A 7 7.98 18.21 -5.38
C GLU A 7 8.62 17.16 -4.47
N LEU A 8 8.62 15.88 -4.88
CA LEU A 8 9.26 14.81 -4.13
C LEU A 8 10.79 14.95 -4.15
N ILE A 9 11.37 15.29 -5.30
CA ILE A 9 12.82 15.52 -5.41
C ILE A 9 13.24 16.67 -4.49
N ASP A 10 12.49 17.77 -4.52
CA ASP A 10 12.76 18.95 -3.70
C ASP A 10 12.60 18.62 -2.19
N LEU A 11 11.60 17.82 -1.80
CA LEU A 11 11.43 17.35 -0.42
C LEU A 11 12.64 16.51 0.04
N LEU A 12 13.06 15.54 -0.76
CA LEU A 12 14.15 14.62 -0.42
C LEU A 12 15.53 15.27 -0.47
N HIS A 13 15.70 16.37 -1.20
CA HIS A 13 16.93 17.16 -1.22
C HIS A 13 16.95 18.28 -0.18
N GLY A 14 15.77 18.81 0.19
CA GLY A 14 15.62 19.99 1.02
C GLY A 14 15.60 19.75 2.52
N GLY A 15 15.47 18.49 2.96
CA GLY A 15 15.47 18.13 4.37
C GLY A 15 15.70 16.65 4.61
N ASP A 16 15.99 16.32 5.87
CA ASP A 16 16.20 14.98 6.40
C ASP A 16 14.98 14.46 7.20
N GLU A 17 13.97 15.30 7.40
CA GLU A 17 12.72 14.96 8.08
C GLU A 17 11.54 14.88 7.11
N PHE A 18 10.99 13.67 6.98
CA PHE A 18 9.75 13.42 6.24
C PHE A 18 9.06 12.17 6.81
N GLN A 19 7.74 12.12 6.63
CA GLN A 19 6.95 10.93 6.90
C GLN A 19 6.74 10.14 5.61
N MET A 20 6.53 8.83 5.73
CA MET A 20 6.37 7.96 4.57
C MET A 20 5.42 6.81 4.89
N ALA A 21 4.59 6.45 3.92
CA ALA A 21 3.72 5.30 4.00
C ALA A 21 3.72 4.53 2.67
N ASP A 22 3.46 3.23 2.75
CA ASP A 22 3.21 2.41 1.57
C ASP A 22 1.68 2.34 1.33
N LEU A 23 1.26 2.61 0.10
CA LEU A 23 -0.10 2.44 -0.39
C LEU A 23 -0.19 1.15 -1.20
N TYR A 24 -1.16 0.31 -0.87
CA TYR A 24 -1.39 -0.99 -1.50
C TYR A 24 -2.62 -0.90 -2.38
N THR A 25 -2.44 -1.17 -3.67
CA THR A 25 -3.55 -1.40 -4.61
C THR A 25 -3.54 -2.87 -5.00
N ILE A 26 -4.53 -3.63 -4.52
CA ILE A 26 -4.68 -5.05 -4.84
C ILE A 26 -5.83 -5.19 -5.85
N THR A 27 -5.50 -5.58 -7.08
CA THR A 27 -6.48 -5.84 -8.13
C THR A 27 -6.71 -7.34 -8.23
N LEU A 28 -7.90 -7.80 -7.84
CA LEU A 28 -8.30 -9.20 -7.95
C LEU A 28 -8.46 -9.60 -9.44
N SER A 29 -8.40 -10.90 -9.72
CA SER A 29 -8.57 -11.44 -11.08
C SER A 29 -9.92 -11.06 -11.72
N GLY A 30 -10.97 -10.91 -10.92
CA GLY A 30 -12.30 -10.42 -11.35
C GLY A 30 -12.39 -8.90 -11.56
N GLY A 31 -11.31 -8.14 -11.38
CA GLY A 31 -11.24 -6.69 -11.61
C GLY A 31 -11.60 -5.82 -10.40
N ARG A 32 -12.09 -6.39 -9.29
CA ARG A 32 -12.28 -5.65 -8.03
C ARG A 32 -10.95 -5.10 -7.52
N VAL A 33 -10.94 -3.85 -7.08
CA VAL A 33 -9.75 -3.16 -6.56
C VAL A 33 -9.93 -2.90 -5.07
N LEU A 34 -8.95 -3.34 -4.27
CA LEU A 34 -8.83 -3.03 -2.83
C LEU A 34 -7.72 -1.99 -2.65
N ARG A 35 -7.94 -1.00 -1.78
CA ARG A 35 -7.00 0.09 -1.52
C ARG A 35 -6.78 0.27 -0.03
N HIS A 36 -5.56 -0.02 0.43
CA HIS A 36 -5.19 0.08 1.84
C HIS A 36 -3.87 0.81 2.01
N THR A 37 -3.69 1.45 3.15
CA THR A 37 -2.45 2.14 3.51
C THR A 37 -1.78 1.47 4.69
N GLY A 38 -0.45 1.50 4.72
CA GLY A 38 0.34 1.15 5.90
C GLY A 38 0.41 2.28 6.95
N ALA A 39 -0.15 3.46 6.65
CA ALA A 39 -0.29 4.56 7.60
C ALA A 39 -1.29 4.23 8.71
N ASP A 40 -1.20 4.96 9.81
CA ASP A 40 -2.13 4.91 10.95
C ASP A 40 -3.42 5.71 10.72
N MET A 41 -3.59 6.32 9.55
CA MET A 41 -4.79 7.04 9.14
C MET A 41 -5.06 6.83 7.66
N PRO A 42 -6.32 6.98 7.20
CA PRO A 42 -6.63 6.93 5.77
C PRO A 42 -5.83 7.96 4.98
N VAL A 43 -5.38 7.58 3.79
CA VAL A 43 -4.61 8.46 2.90
C VAL A 43 -5.40 8.67 1.61
N VAL A 44 -5.48 9.92 1.14
CA VAL A 44 -6.01 10.24 -0.19
C VAL A 44 -4.85 10.57 -1.11
N TRP A 45 -4.75 9.85 -2.23
CA TRP A 45 -3.71 10.07 -3.24
C TRP A 45 -4.31 9.88 -4.63
N ASP A 46 -4.04 10.82 -5.54
CA ASP A 46 -4.53 10.78 -6.93
C ASP A 46 -6.06 10.58 -7.03
N GLY A 47 -6.81 11.26 -6.15
CA GLY A 47 -8.27 11.16 -6.05
C GLY A 47 -8.80 9.82 -5.50
N GLN A 48 -7.93 8.92 -5.04
CA GLN A 48 -8.31 7.63 -4.46
C GLN A 48 -8.10 7.62 -2.94
N ALA A 49 -9.08 7.10 -2.21
CA ALA A 49 -8.97 6.87 -0.78
C ALA A 49 -8.37 5.47 -0.50
N TYR A 50 -7.44 5.42 0.45
CA TYR A 50 -6.81 4.20 0.94
C TYR A 50 -7.18 4.03 2.42
N GLY A 51 -7.88 2.94 2.73
CA GLY A 51 -8.36 2.64 4.08
C GLY A 51 -7.24 2.23 5.01
N ALA A 52 -7.30 2.68 6.26
CA ALA A 52 -6.40 2.25 7.33
C ALA A 52 -7.09 1.19 8.23
N HIS A 53 -6.29 0.37 8.90
CA HIS A 53 -6.69 -0.61 9.93
C HIS A 53 -7.54 -1.81 9.50
N GLU A 54 -8.31 -1.74 8.42
CA GLU A 54 -9.13 -2.86 7.92
C GLU A 54 -8.27 -4.04 7.46
N LEU A 55 -7.21 -3.74 6.71
CA LEU A 55 -6.16 -4.67 6.34
C LEU A 55 -4.81 -4.07 6.75
N VAL A 56 -4.21 -4.66 7.78
CA VAL A 56 -2.85 -4.32 8.23
C VAL A 56 -1.86 -5.12 7.41
N ILE A 57 -1.09 -4.42 6.58
CA ILE A 57 -0.16 -5.03 5.62
C ILE A 57 1.27 -4.68 6.03
N LYS A 58 2.07 -5.70 6.33
CA LYS A 58 3.52 -5.61 6.47
C LYS A 58 4.17 -6.19 5.22
N ARG A 59 5.27 -5.58 4.77
CA ARG A 59 6.00 -6.05 3.59
C ARG A 59 7.49 -6.23 3.87
N GLY A 60 8.10 -7.21 3.22
CA GLY A 60 9.55 -7.41 3.24
C GLY A 60 10.30 -6.38 2.39
N ALA A 61 11.62 -6.49 2.32
CA ALA A 61 12.41 -5.67 1.40
C ALA A 61 12.07 -6.02 -0.06
N THR A 62 12.06 -5.02 -0.95
CA THR A 62 11.99 -5.26 -2.39
C THR A 62 13.40 -5.51 -2.92
N ARG A 63 13.64 -6.68 -3.50
CA ARG A 63 14.89 -6.98 -4.22
C ARG A 63 14.65 -6.82 -5.70
N THR A 64 15.47 -5.98 -6.34
CA THR A 64 15.53 -5.89 -7.80
C THR A 64 16.83 -6.48 -8.30
N ALA A 65 16.75 -7.42 -9.24
CA ALA A 65 17.90 -8.09 -9.83
C ALA A 65 18.02 -7.79 -11.32
N VAL A 66 19.26 -7.72 -11.83
CA VAL A 66 19.52 -7.63 -13.27
C VAL A 66 19.53 -9.05 -13.83
N GLY A 67 18.61 -9.37 -14.75
CA GLY A 67 18.50 -10.70 -15.37
C GLY A 67 17.07 -11.10 -15.69
N LEU A 68 16.84 -12.39 -15.86
CA LEU A 68 15.50 -12.99 -16.07
C LEU A 68 14.81 -13.38 -14.74
N GLU A 69 15.46 -13.14 -13.61
CA GLU A 69 14.87 -13.34 -12.28
C GLU A 69 13.74 -12.32 -12.07
N VAL A 70 12.62 -12.81 -11.53
CA VAL A 70 11.55 -11.93 -11.09
C VAL A 70 11.90 -11.31 -9.74
N ASP A 71 11.55 -10.04 -9.57
CA ASP A 71 11.61 -9.37 -8.28
C ASP A 71 10.64 -10.08 -7.30
N SER A 72 11.06 -10.20 -6.04
CA SER A 72 10.27 -10.87 -5.00
C SER A 72 9.95 -9.93 -3.84
N ASN A 73 8.79 -10.18 -3.22
CA ASN A 73 8.30 -9.44 -2.07
C ASN A 73 7.32 -10.30 -1.29
N THR A 74 7.45 -10.32 0.03
CA THR A 74 6.53 -11.04 0.92
C THR A 74 5.62 -10.04 1.61
N LEU A 75 4.31 -10.22 1.45
CA LEU A 75 3.30 -9.45 2.16
C LEU A 75 2.69 -10.32 3.27
N GLN A 76 2.76 -9.83 4.50
CA GLN A 76 2.03 -10.39 5.63
C GLN A 76 0.81 -9.52 5.88
N ILE A 77 -0.38 -10.11 5.74
CA ILE A 77 -1.65 -9.39 5.79
C ILE A 77 -2.48 -9.92 6.95
N SER A 78 -2.96 -9.00 7.79
CA SER A 78 -3.89 -9.28 8.87
C SER A 78 -5.15 -8.44 8.66
N ALA A 79 -6.31 -9.09 8.61
CA ALA A 79 -7.58 -8.43 8.43
C ALA A 79 -8.28 -8.19 9.77
N ALA A 80 -9.02 -7.09 9.87
CA ALA A 80 -9.94 -6.88 10.97
C ALA A 80 -10.98 -8.03 11.05
N PRO A 81 -11.48 -8.40 12.24
CA PRO A 81 -12.38 -9.55 12.41
C PRO A 81 -13.70 -9.44 11.61
N ASP A 82 -14.14 -8.23 11.31
CA ASP A 82 -15.35 -7.89 10.56
C ASP A 82 -15.09 -7.62 9.07
N TYR A 83 -13.83 -7.54 8.65
CA TYR A 83 -13.50 -7.38 7.23
C TYR A 83 -13.93 -8.61 6.44
N ARG A 84 -14.63 -8.38 5.32
CA ARG A 84 -15.12 -9.44 4.42
C ARG A 84 -14.64 -9.20 3.00
N LEU A 85 -14.05 -10.24 2.41
CA LEU A 85 -13.70 -10.28 1.00
C LEU A 85 -14.67 -11.23 0.29
N GLU A 86 -15.47 -10.70 -0.64
CA GLU A 86 -16.55 -11.46 -1.32
C GLU A 86 -17.50 -12.19 -0.34
N GLY A 87 -17.79 -11.57 0.81
CA GLY A 87 -18.66 -12.13 1.85
C GLY A 87 -17.99 -13.11 2.82
N LEU A 88 -16.74 -13.50 2.58
CA LEU A 88 -15.97 -14.44 3.41
C LEU A 88 -14.96 -13.70 4.30
N GLN A 89 -14.53 -14.32 5.40
CA GLN A 89 -13.38 -13.81 6.14
C GLN A 89 -12.12 -13.88 5.27
N TRP A 90 -11.14 -13.00 5.53
CA TRP A 90 -9.93 -12.91 4.70
C TRP A 90 -9.20 -14.25 4.50
N ALA A 91 -8.99 -15.02 5.58
CA ALA A 91 -8.33 -16.31 5.52
C ALA A 91 -9.13 -17.36 4.72
N GLU A 92 -10.46 -17.34 4.83
CA GLU A 92 -11.35 -18.24 4.08
C GLU A 92 -11.34 -17.89 2.59
N ALA A 93 -11.40 -16.60 2.25
CA ALA A 93 -11.30 -16.13 0.87
C ALA A 93 -9.95 -16.50 0.24
N ALA A 94 -8.85 -16.35 1.00
CA ALA A 94 -7.52 -16.76 0.55
C ALA A 94 -7.43 -18.27 0.31
N LEU A 95 -7.94 -19.08 1.25
CA LEU A 95 -8.00 -20.54 1.10
C LEU A 95 -8.86 -20.97 -0.10
N GLY A 96 -9.94 -20.23 -0.38
CA GLY A 96 -10.83 -20.43 -1.52
C GLY A 96 -10.28 -19.93 -2.87
N GLY A 97 -9.05 -19.41 -2.93
CA GLY A 97 -8.41 -18.97 -4.17
C GLY A 97 -8.86 -17.59 -4.67
N VAL A 98 -9.57 -16.79 -3.86
CA VAL A 98 -10.04 -15.44 -4.27
C VAL A 98 -8.86 -14.51 -4.61
N LEU A 99 -7.70 -14.76 -4.02
CA LEU A 99 -6.48 -13.99 -4.25
C LEU A 99 -5.62 -14.52 -5.41
N ASP A 100 -6.00 -15.64 -6.03
CA ASP A 100 -5.23 -16.25 -7.11
C ASP A 100 -5.21 -15.35 -8.35
N GLY A 101 -4.01 -15.11 -8.87
CA GLY A 101 -3.78 -14.21 -10.00
C GLY A 101 -3.98 -12.73 -9.68
N ALA A 102 -4.20 -12.36 -8.41
CA ALA A 102 -4.27 -10.96 -8.00
C ALA A 102 -2.95 -10.23 -8.27
N ARG A 103 -3.04 -8.95 -8.63
CA ARG A 103 -1.89 -8.07 -8.86
C ARG A 103 -1.81 -7.06 -7.73
N VAL A 104 -0.61 -6.88 -7.18
CA VAL A 104 -0.37 -5.86 -6.16
C VAL A 104 0.54 -4.79 -6.72
N ARG A 105 0.09 -3.55 -6.65
CA ARG A 105 0.93 -2.36 -6.81
C ARG A 105 1.17 -1.76 -5.43
N ILE A 106 2.43 -1.46 -5.14
CA ILE A 106 2.87 -0.81 -3.92
C ILE A 106 3.45 0.54 -4.32
N ASP A 107 2.76 1.61 -3.95
CA ASP A 107 3.25 2.97 -4.11
C ASP A 107 3.78 3.45 -2.77
N ARG A 108 4.78 4.33 -2.82
CA ARG A 108 5.36 4.93 -1.63
C ARG A 108 5.06 6.41 -1.64
N VAL A 109 4.29 6.86 -0.67
CA VAL A 109 3.95 8.27 -0.50
C VAL A 109 4.81 8.88 0.58
N PHE A 110 5.19 10.13 0.35
CA PHE A 110 5.97 10.94 1.27
C PHE A 110 5.10 12.12 1.72
N LEU A 111 5.05 12.36 3.02
CA LEU A 111 4.28 13.42 3.63
C LEU A 111 5.22 14.38 4.36
N MET A 112 4.88 15.66 4.31
CA MET A 112 5.59 16.67 5.10
C MET A 112 5.17 16.55 6.57
N PRO A 113 6.11 16.66 7.52
CA PRO A 113 5.86 16.42 8.94
C PRO A 113 4.84 17.39 9.58
N ASP A 114 4.61 18.56 8.98
CA ASP A 114 3.68 19.60 9.48
C ASP A 114 2.30 19.58 8.80
N SER A 115 1.89 18.45 8.22
CA SER A 115 0.54 18.28 7.67
C SER A 115 -0.47 17.69 8.67
N ALA A 116 -0.15 17.73 9.98
CA ALA A 116 -1.12 17.39 11.01
C ALA A 116 -2.36 18.30 10.87
N PRO A 117 -3.59 17.75 10.91
CA PRO A 117 -4.77 18.58 10.90
C PRO A 117 -4.72 19.47 12.14
N SER A 118 -4.63 20.77 11.92
CA SER A 118 -4.81 21.76 12.97
C SER A 118 -6.19 21.55 13.58
N VAL A 119 -6.23 20.95 14.77
CA VAL A 119 -7.41 21.00 15.62
C VAL A 119 -7.52 22.44 16.11
N ARG A 120 -8.32 23.24 15.42
CA ARG A 120 -8.93 24.47 15.92
C ARG A 120 -10.42 24.41 15.68
#